data_AF-A0A5K0WWV8-F1
#
_entry.id   AF-A0A5K0WWV8-F1
#
_cell.length_a   1.000
_cell.length_b   1.000
_cell.length_c   1.000
_cell.angle_alpha   90.00
_cell.angle_beta   90.00
_cell.angle_gamma   90.00
#
_symmetry.space_group_name_H-M   'P 1'
#
loop_
_entity.id
_entity.type
_entity.pdbx_description
1 polymer ?
#
loop_
_entity_poly.entity_id
_entity_poly.type
_entity_poly.pdbx_seq_one_letter_code
_entity_poly.pdbx_strand_id
1 'polypeptide(L)'
;IEQSGRRAEGSGAQQAVSSRWNPTPEQLRTLEELYRRGTRTPTAEQIQYITAQLRRFGKIEGKNVFYWFQNHKARERQKRRRQLEAVTGVGREIESSDKKDSSC
;
A
#
# COMPACT_ATOMS: atom_id res chain seq x y z
N ILE A 1 -17.70 -11.34 49.67
CA ILE A 1 -18.79 -10.84 48.79
C ILE A 1 -18.35 -9.42 48.47
N GLU A 2 -17.85 -9.07 47.28
CA GLU A 2 -18.39 -9.34 45.95
C GLU A 2 -17.31 -9.63 44.91
N GLN A 3 -17.68 -10.53 44.00
CA GLN A 3 -16.99 -10.84 42.76
C GLN A 3 -17.40 -9.80 41.72
N SER A 4 -16.44 -9.25 40.99
CA SER A 4 -16.73 -8.50 39.76
C SER A 4 -15.85 -9.07 38.65
N GLY A 5 -16.37 -10.12 38.01
CA GLY A 5 -15.78 -10.69 36.81
C GLY A 5 -15.87 -9.71 35.64
N ARG A 6 -14.73 -9.24 35.15
CA ARG A 6 -14.59 -8.76 33.77
C ARG A 6 -13.92 -9.85 32.95
N ARG A 7 -14.73 -10.68 32.29
CA ARG A 7 -14.27 -11.39 31.09
C ARG A 7 -14.12 -10.34 29.99
N ALA A 8 -12.90 -9.86 29.78
CA ALA A 8 -12.54 -9.15 28.57
C ALA A 8 -12.02 -10.17 27.55
N GLU A 9 -12.85 -10.38 26.53
CA GLU A 9 -12.45 -10.56 25.14
C GLU A 9 -11.65 -11.81 24.77
N GLY A 10 -12.41 -12.90 24.58
CA GLY A 10 -12.16 -13.72 23.41
C GLY A 10 -12.54 -12.93 22.16
N SER A 11 -11.54 -12.46 21.42
CA SER A 11 -11.64 -12.20 20.00
C SER A 11 -10.31 -12.62 19.41
N GLY A 12 -10.32 -13.81 18.82
CA GLY A 12 -9.15 -14.42 18.23
C GLY A 12 -8.43 -13.40 17.38
N ALA A 13 -7.12 -13.29 17.61
CA ALA A 13 -6.18 -12.85 16.61
C ALA A 13 -6.30 -13.80 15.42
N GLN A 14 -7.35 -13.63 14.62
CA GLN A 14 -7.33 -13.92 13.21
C GLN A 14 -6.34 -12.89 12.65
N GLN A 15 -5.05 -13.17 12.88
CA GLN A 15 -4.02 -12.80 11.94
C GLN A 15 -4.49 -13.40 10.62
N ALA A 16 -5.32 -12.64 9.91
CA ALA A 16 -5.62 -12.88 8.52
C ALA A 16 -4.24 -12.90 7.91
N VAL A 17 -3.74 -14.12 7.69
CA VAL A 17 -2.47 -14.38 7.06
C VAL A 17 -2.51 -13.53 5.82
N SER A 18 -1.79 -12.41 5.86
CA SER A 18 -1.61 -11.56 4.70
C SER A 18 -0.72 -12.40 3.81
N SER A 19 -1.35 -13.32 3.08
CA SER A 19 -0.72 -14.04 1.99
C SER A 19 -0.30 -12.93 1.05
N ARG A 20 0.96 -12.52 1.17
CA ARG A 20 1.59 -11.57 0.29
C ARG A 20 1.29 -12.06 -1.12
N TRP A 21 0.55 -11.23 -1.85
CA TRP A 21 0.21 -11.56 -3.21
C TRP A 21 1.49 -11.48 -4.03
N ASN A 22 1.87 -12.61 -4.62
CA ASN A 22 2.96 -12.72 -5.57
C ASN A 22 2.34 -12.67 -6.97
N PRO A 23 2.24 -11.49 -7.59
CA PRO A 23 1.59 -11.35 -8.88
C PRO A 23 2.36 -12.09 -9.97
N THR A 24 1.66 -12.81 -10.84
CA THR A 24 2.30 -13.39 -12.03
C THR A 24 2.61 -12.30 -13.06
N PRO A 25 3.60 -12.51 -13.96
CA PRO A 25 3.91 -11.56 -15.02
C PRO A 25 2.67 -11.22 -15.88
N GLU A 26 1.82 -12.19 -16.17
CA GLU A 26 0.59 -12.04 -16.94
C GLU A 26 -0.44 -11.14 -16.23
N GLN A 27 -0.55 -11.28 -14.91
CA GLN A 27 -1.40 -10.42 -14.08
C GLN A 27 -0.91 -8.97 -14.12
N LEU A 28 0.40 -8.76 -13.99
CA LEU A 28 1.00 -7.43 -14.04
C LEU A 28 0.80 -6.77 -15.40
N ARG A 29 1.06 -7.48 -16.49
CA ARG A 29 0.91 -6.95 -17.86
C ARG A 29 -0.52 -6.48 -18.13
N THR A 30 -1.51 -7.25 -17.68
CA THR A 30 -2.93 -6.88 -17.84
C THR A 30 -3.28 -5.64 -17.03
N LEU A 31 -2.81 -5.54 -15.78
CA LEU A 31 -3.03 -4.36 -14.93
C LEU A 31 -2.36 -3.11 -15.51
N GLU A 32 -1.13 -3.26 -16.03
CA GLU A 32 -0.38 -2.18 -16.66
C GLU A 32 -1.03 -1.70 -17.95
N GLU A 33 -1.53 -2.60 -18.80
CA GLU A 33 -2.28 -2.25 -20.00
C GLU A 33 -3.55 -1.44 -19.66
N LEU A 34 -4.32 -1.87 -18.66
CA LEU A 34 -5.49 -1.14 -18.18
C LEU A 34 -5.13 0.26 -17.67
N TYR A 35 -4.01 0.37 -16.96
CA TYR A 35 -3.50 1.66 -16.49
C TYR A 35 -3.10 2.58 -17.64
N ARG A 36 -2.38 2.05 -18.65
CA ARG A 36 -1.95 2.78 -19.85
C ARG A 36 -3.13 3.25 -20.70
N ARG A 37 -4.22 2.45 -20.75
CA ARG A 37 -5.48 2.82 -21.43
C ARG A 37 -6.26 3.91 -20.71
N GLY A 38 -5.82 4.37 -19.53
CA GLY A 38 -6.40 5.51 -18.80
C GLY A 38 -7.19 5.13 -17.55
N THR A 39 -7.33 3.84 -17.22
CA THR A 39 -8.03 3.40 -16.01
C THR A 39 -7.16 3.63 -14.76
N ARG A 40 -7.08 4.87 -14.26
CA ARG A 40 -6.24 5.22 -13.09
C ARG A 40 -6.96 5.07 -11.75
N THR A 41 -8.30 5.08 -11.79
CA THR A 41 -9.19 4.97 -10.64
C THR A 41 -10.33 4.03 -11.00
N PRO A 42 -10.10 2.71 -11.01
CA PRO A 42 -11.16 1.77 -11.31
C PRO A 42 -12.25 1.83 -10.23
N THR A 43 -13.51 1.74 -10.65
CA THR A 43 -14.67 1.62 -9.74
C THR A 43 -14.69 0.24 -9.06
N ALA A 44 -15.53 0.07 -8.04
CA ALA A 44 -15.67 -1.22 -7.35
C ALA A 44 -16.05 -2.37 -8.29
N GLU A 45 -16.98 -2.12 -9.22
CA GLU A 45 -17.38 -3.08 -10.26
C GLU A 45 -16.23 -3.43 -11.19
N GLN A 46 -15.47 -2.42 -11.63
CA GLN A 46 -14.29 -2.64 -12.47
C GLN A 46 -13.22 -3.45 -11.74
N ILE A 47 -13.00 -3.19 -10.44
CA ILE A 47 -12.08 -4.00 -9.61
C ILE A 47 -12.53 -5.45 -9.57
N GLN A 48 -13.83 -5.71 -9.38
CA GLN A 48 -14.36 -7.07 -9.38
C GLN A 48 -14.18 -7.74 -10.75
N TYR A 49 -14.49 -7.04 -11.83
CA TYR A 49 -14.32 -7.55 -13.20
C TYR A 49 -12.86 -7.89 -13.50
N ILE A 50 -11.94 -6.98 -13.20
CA ILE A 50 -10.49 -7.18 -13.40
C ILE A 50 -10.01 -8.36 -12.54
N THR A 51 -10.43 -8.45 -11.29
CA THR A 51 -10.09 -9.56 -10.40
C THR A 51 -10.57 -10.89 -10.96
N ALA A 52 -11.81 -10.95 -11.47
CA ALA A 52 -12.37 -12.15 -12.09
C ALA A 52 -11.58 -12.57 -13.34
N GLN A 53 -11.20 -11.61 -14.20
CA GLN A 53 -10.35 -11.88 -15.36
C GLN A 53 -8.96 -12.40 -14.95
N LEU A 54 -8.35 -11.81 -13.93
CA LEU A 54 -7.00 -12.14 -13.48
C LEU A 54 -6.90 -13.45 -12.69
N ARG A 55 -8.02 -13.94 -12.16
CA ARG A 55 -8.10 -15.24 -11.46
C ARG A 55 -7.70 -16.42 -12.35
N ARG A 56 -7.85 -16.31 -13.68
CA ARG A 56 -7.43 -17.35 -14.63
C ARG A 56 -5.91 -17.57 -14.65
N PHE A 57 -5.13 -16.55 -14.27
CA PHE A 57 -3.67 -16.57 -14.28
C PHE A 57 -3.08 -16.89 -12.90
N GLY A 58 -3.89 -16.95 -11.84
CA GLY A 58 -3.43 -17.23 -10.49
C GLY A 58 -4.35 -16.66 -9.41
N LYS A 59 -4.09 -17.01 -8.15
CA LYS A 59 -4.90 -16.54 -7.00
C LYS A 59 -4.74 -15.02 -6.84
N ILE A 60 -5.86 -14.30 -6.92
CA ILE A 60 -5.93 -12.86 -6.73
C ILE A 60 -7.24 -12.46 -6.04
N GLU A 61 -7.16 -11.41 -5.22
CA GLU A 61 -8.29 -10.81 -4.51
C GLU A 61 -8.48 -9.36 -4.95
N GLY A 62 -9.70 -8.83 -4.80
CA GLY A 62 -10.02 -7.45 -5.20
C GLY A 62 -9.15 -6.41 -4.50
N LYS A 63 -8.77 -6.66 -3.25
CA LYS A 63 -7.84 -5.80 -2.48
C LYS A 63 -6.47 -5.67 -3.17
N ASN A 64 -5.99 -6.72 -3.83
CA ASN A 64 -4.70 -6.69 -4.51
C ASN A 64 -4.76 -5.76 -5.74
N VAL A 65 -5.84 -5.84 -6.51
CA VAL A 65 -6.07 -4.95 -7.66
C VAL A 65 -6.19 -3.50 -7.17
N PHE A 66 -7.02 -3.25 -6.16
CA PHE A 66 -7.18 -1.92 -5.56
C PHE A 66 -5.83 -1.34 -5.12
N TYR A 67 -5.06 -2.10 -4.34
CA TYR A 67 -3.76 -1.65 -3.85
C TYR A 67 -2.75 -1.49 -4.99
N TRP A 68 -2.78 -2.31 -6.02
CA TRP A 68 -1.88 -2.18 -7.17
C TRP A 68 -2.08 -0.83 -7.87
N PHE A 69 -3.33 -0.41 -8.09
CA PHE A 69 -3.67 0.90 -8.68
C PHE A 69 -3.29 2.06 -7.74
N GLN A 70 -3.49 1.91 -6.43
CA GLN A 70 -3.02 2.90 -5.46
C GLN A 70 -1.48 3.00 -5.44
N ASN A 71 -0.77 1.87 -5.47
CA ASN A 71 0.69 1.80 -5.44
C ASN A 71 1.28 2.45 -6.70
N HIS A 72 0.68 2.23 -7.88
CA HIS A 72 1.14 2.86 -9.12
C HIS A 72 1.13 4.39 -9.03
N LYS A 73 0.03 4.98 -8.55
CA LYS A 73 -0.04 6.44 -8.33
C LYS A 73 0.96 6.91 -7.28
N ALA A 74 1.18 6.13 -6.23
CA ALA A 74 2.16 6.45 -5.20
C ALA A 74 3.60 6.46 -5.76
N ARG A 75 3.95 5.44 -6.57
CA ARG A 75 5.26 5.32 -7.23
C ARG A 75 5.51 6.45 -8.21
N GLU A 76 4.53 6.83 -9.03
CA GLU A 76 4.66 8.00 -9.92
C GLU A 76 4.92 9.30 -9.16
N ARG A 77 4.15 9.54 -8.08
CA ARG A 77 4.34 10.72 -7.23
C ARG A 77 5.71 10.72 -6.56
N GLN A 78 6.16 9.56 -6.08
CA GLN A 78 7.48 9.42 -5.47
C GLN A 78 8.60 9.63 -6.49
N LYS A 79 8.47 9.11 -7.72
CA LYS A 79 9.42 9.33 -8.81
C LYS A 79 9.53 10.82 -9.13
N ARG A 80 8.40 11.54 -9.24
CA ARG A 80 8.37 13.00 -9.45
C ARG A 80 9.06 13.74 -8.31
N ARG A 81 8.79 13.37 -7.05
CA ARG A 81 9.42 14.00 -5.88
C ARG A 81 10.94 13.80 -5.89
N ARG A 82 11.42 12.58 -6.14
CA ARG A 82 12.87 12.30 -6.21
C ARG A 82 13.55 13.05 -7.36
N GLN A 83 12.87 13.20 -8.49
CA GLN A 83 13.38 14.00 -9.62
C GLN A 83 13.44 15.48 -9.26
N LEU A 84 12.43 16.01 -8.55
CA LEU A 84 12.45 17.37 -8.04
C LEU A 84 13.58 17.56 -7.03
N GLU A 85 13.72 16.65 -6.06
CA GLU A 85 14.81 16.64 -5.06
C GLU A 85 16.20 16.57 -5.75
N ALA A 86 16.33 15.79 -6.83
CA ALA A 86 17.56 15.70 -7.61
C ALA A 86 17.86 16.96 -8.44
N VAL A 87 16.83 17.71 -8.87
CA VAL A 87 16.97 18.96 -9.62
C VAL A 87 17.20 20.15 -8.68
N THR A 88 16.61 20.15 -7.48
CA THR A 88 16.66 21.29 -6.56
C THR A 88 17.79 21.23 -5.54
N GLY A 89 18.56 20.15 -5.45
CA GLY A 89 19.77 20.07 -4.61
C GLY A 89 19.56 20.19 -3.09
N VAL A 90 18.34 20.45 -2.60
CA VAL A 90 18.01 20.51 -1.18
C VAL A 90 17.65 19.11 -0.68
N GLY A 91 18.68 18.30 -0.45
CA GLY A 91 18.57 17.17 0.47
C GLY A 91 18.29 17.71 1.86
N ARG A 92 17.35 17.09 2.59
CA ARG A 92 17.02 17.46 3.98
C ARG A 92 18.30 17.53 4.80
N GLU A 93 18.72 18.74 5.14
CA GLU A 93 19.65 18.98 6.23
C GLU A 93 18.93 18.50 7.50
N ILE A 94 19.39 17.39 8.05
CA ILE A 94 19.06 17.03 9.42
C ILE A 94 19.81 18.06 10.26
N GLU A 95 19.06 19.01 10.80
CA GLU A 95 19.51 19.94 11.83
C GLU A 95 19.91 19.12 13.07
N SER A 96 21.16 18.70 13.07
CA SER A 96 21.88 18.24 14.24
C SER A 96 22.87 19.34 14.57
N SER A 97 22.50 20.22 15.50
CA SER A 97 23.41 20.92 16.42
C SER A 97 22.66 21.92 17.29
N ASP A 98 22.20 21.47 18.46
CA ASP A 98 22.20 22.30 19.67
C ASP A 98 22.68 21.45 20.85
N LYS A 99 23.99 21.23 20.88
CA LYS A 99 24.73 20.96 22.11
C LYS A 99 25.11 22.32 22.72
N LYS A 100 24.43 22.69 23.79
CA LYS A 100 24.82 23.59 24.89
C LYS A 100 23.52 23.81 25.68
N ASP A 101 23.44 23.82 26.99
CA ASP A 101 24.32 23.67 28.15
C ASP A 101 23.34 23.84 29.33
N SER A 102 23.77 23.47 30.54
CA SER A 102 23.09 23.76 31.80
C SER A 102 21.84 22.95 32.14
N SER A 103 21.60 22.53 33.37
CA SER A 103 22.37 22.30 34.61
C SER A 103 21.29 21.93 35.63
N CYS A 104 21.51 20.85 36.38
CA CYS A 104 20.68 20.28 37.46
C CYS A 104 19.52 19.38 37.04
#